data_AF-D4XQF9-F1
#
_entry.id   AF-D4XQF9-F1
#
_cell.length_a   1.000
_cell.length_b   1.000
_cell.length_c   1.000
_cell.angle_alpha   90.00
_cell.angle_beta   90.00
_cell.angle_gamma   90.00
#
_symmetry.space_group_name_H-M   'P 1'
#
loop_
_entity.id
_entity.type
_entity.pdbx_description
1 polymer ?
#
loop_
_entity_poly.entity_id
_entity_poly.type
_entity_poly.pdbx_seq_one_letter_code
_entity_poly.pdbx_strand_id
1 'polypeptide(L)'
;MEYDWIKSYEIGCIAMTAMNQYEKKLEITAHSEWSQRFWDELLPAKERVSKHPLFLDMASGSLSLECFRSALLNFYPLVAHFPSYMAGTLAKATAFSLSGVTETRDWLIQNIKVEERHLTWYQDWAGGFGLTVDMLNNVRPPAAMNAVNHFLWDVNYRGSLAESIAATNLAIEWATGDWSI
;
A
#
# COMPACT_ATOMS: atom_id res chain seq x y z
N MET A 1 12.85 -48.45 4.89
CA MET A 1 12.77 -47.06 5.39
C MET A 1 13.58 -46.20 4.43
N GLU A 2 13.24 -46.00 3.16
CA GLU A 2 11.97 -45.75 2.45
C GLU A 2 11.21 -44.52 2.96
N TYR A 3 11.48 -43.38 2.31
CA TYR A 3 10.47 -42.40 1.94
C TYR A 3 10.85 -41.83 0.56
N ASP A 4 10.45 -42.61 -0.44
CA ASP A 4 10.30 -42.23 -1.84
C ASP A 4 8.80 -41.90 -2.02
N TRP A 5 8.44 -40.62 -1.99
CA TRP A 5 7.10 -40.17 -2.42
C TRP A 5 7.13 -38.70 -2.84
N ILE A 6 6.61 -38.46 -4.04
CA ILE A 6 6.37 -37.17 -4.70
C ILE A 6 7.58 -36.61 -5.47
N LYS A 7 8.00 -37.40 -6.46
CA LYS A 7 8.05 -36.88 -7.84
C LYS A 7 6.84 -37.41 -8.61
N SER A 8 6.26 -36.51 -9.41
CA SER A 8 5.15 -36.70 -10.36
C SER A 8 3.78 -36.94 -9.74
N TYR A 9 2.88 -35.96 -9.88
CA TYR A 9 1.60 -36.10 -10.59
C TYR A 9 1.05 -34.67 -10.83
N GLU A 10 0.91 -34.31 -12.11
CA GLU A 10 -0.05 -33.30 -12.62
C GLU A 10 -0.02 -31.84 -12.13
N ILE A 11 1.07 -31.09 -12.41
CA ILE A 11 1.00 -29.61 -12.46
C ILE A 11 1.52 -29.05 -13.82
N GLY A 12 1.95 -29.93 -14.72
CA GLY A 12 2.60 -29.57 -15.99
C GLY A 12 1.69 -29.01 -17.09
N CYS A 13 0.36 -29.13 -17.01
CA CYS A 13 -0.55 -28.66 -18.07
C CYS A 13 -1.49 -27.52 -17.66
N ILE A 14 -1.56 -27.15 -16.38
CA ILE A 14 -2.43 -26.03 -15.91
C ILE A 14 -1.61 -24.75 -15.69
N ALA A 15 -0.33 -24.87 -15.32
CA ALA A 15 0.54 -23.71 -15.07
C ALA A 15 0.86 -22.89 -16.35
N MET A 16 0.90 -23.55 -17.50
CA MET A 16 1.25 -22.88 -18.77
C MET A 16 0.07 -22.08 -19.37
N THR A 17 -1.17 -22.39 -18.98
CA THR A 17 -2.37 -21.67 -19.44
C THR A 17 -2.70 -20.48 -18.54
N ALA A 18 -2.36 -20.53 -17.25
CA ALA A 18 -2.62 -19.45 -16.29
C ALA A 18 -1.59 -18.31 -16.34
N MET A 19 -0.34 -18.59 -16.74
CA MET A 19 0.69 -17.54 -16.87
C MET A 19 0.46 -16.59 -18.06
N ASN A 20 -0.38 -16.98 -19.03
CA ASN A 20 -0.59 -16.22 -20.27
C ASN A 20 -1.75 -15.21 -20.20
N GLN A 21 -2.51 -15.12 -19.09
CA GLN A 21 -3.68 -14.22 -19.01
C GLN A 21 -3.39 -12.82 -18.45
N TYR A 22 -2.20 -12.57 -17.89
CA TYR A 22 -1.85 -11.29 -17.27
C TYR A 22 -0.82 -10.47 -18.07
N GLU A 23 -0.51 -10.87 -19.30
CA GLU A 23 0.20 -10.00 -20.25
C GLU A 23 -0.78 -9.07 -20.98
N LYS A 24 -1.78 -8.53 -20.25
CA LYS A 24 -2.56 -7.41 -20.75
C LYS A 24 -1.63 -6.20 -20.76
N LYS A 25 -1.11 -5.87 -21.93
CA LYS A 25 -0.47 -4.58 -22.20
C LYS A 25 -1.40 -3.48 -21.67
N LEU A 26 -0.94 -2.74 -20.65
CA LEU A 26 -1.68 -1.60 -20.12
C LEU A 26 -1.79 -0.57 -21.24
N GLU A 27 -2.98 -0.41 -21.82
CA GLU A 27 -3.26 0.65 -22.76
C GLU A 27 -3.69 1.89 -21.98
N ILE A 28 -2.86 2.93 -22.03
CA ILE A 28 -3.23 4.23 -21.49
C ILE A 28 -4.35 4.78 -22.36
N THR A 29 -5.55 4.84 -21.78
CA THR A 29 -6.71 5.44 -22.41
C THR A 29 -6.90 6.86 -21.89
N ALA A 30 -7.50 7.73 -22.70
CA ALA A 30 -7.85 9.06 -22.24
C ALA A 30 -8.83 8.96 -21.08
N HIS A 31 -8.62 9.78 -20.04
CA HIS A 31 -9.60 9.92 -18.98
C HIS A 31 -10.93 10.39 -19.56
N SER A 32 -12.03 9.82 -19.05
CA SER A 32 -13.34 10.44 -19.24
C SER A 32 -13.35 11.82 -18.60
N GLU A 33 -14.26 12.70 -19.02
CA GLU A 33 -14.36 14.06 -18.49
C GLU A 33 -14.52 14.07 -16.95
N TRP A 34 -15.32 13.15 -16.42
CA TRP A 34 -15.46 12.97 -14.97
C TRP A 34 -14.16 12.52 -14.31
N SER A 35 -13.45 11.56 -14.90
CA SER A 35 -12.19 11.05 -14.33
C SER A 35 -11.11 12.13 -14.34
N GLN A 36 -11.05 12.96 -15.37
CA GLN A 36 -10.09 14.07 -15.43
C GLN A 36 -10.38 15.08 -14.30
N ARG A 37 -11.65 15.50 -14.15
CA ARG A 37 -12.03 16.40 -13.05
C ARG A 37 -11.71 15.84 -11.68
N PHE A 38 -11.97 14.54 -11.46
CA PHE A 38 -11.63 13.87 -10.21
C PHE A 38 -10.13 14.00 -9.87
N TRP A 39 -9.25 13.82 -10.87
CA TRP A 39 -7.81 14.00 -10.68
C TRP A 39 -7.42 15.46 -10.44
N ASP A 40 -7.96 16.38 -11.25
CA ASP A 40 -7.67 17.81 -11.16
C ASP A 40 -8.06 18.39 -9.79
N GLU A 41 -9.19 17.95 -9.23
CA GLU A 41 -9.67 18.39 -7.91
C GLU A 41 -8.81 17.85 -6.75
N LEU A 42 -8.23 16.66 -6.89
CA LEU A 42 -7.41 16.04 -5.84
C LEU A 42 -5.95 16.45 -5.89
N LEU A 43 -5.45 16.84 -7.07
CA LEU A 43 -4.05 17.19 -7.27
C LEU A 43 -3.54 18.24 -6.26
N PRO A 44 -4.23 19.37 -5.99
CA PRO A 44 -3.77 20.32 -4.98
C PRO A 44 -3.67 19.74 -3.57
N ALA A 45 -4.58 18.83 -3.20
CA ALA A 45 -4.55 18.18 -1.89
C ALA A 45 -3.36 17.22 -1.79
N LYS A 46 -3.13 16.43 -2.84
CA LYS A 46 -1.99 15.52 -2.98
C LYS A 46 -0.67 16.28 -2.88
N GLU A 47 -0.52 17.37 -3.64
CA GLU A 47 0.72 18.15 -3.69
C GLU A 47 1.07 18.82 -2.34
N ARG A 48 0.07 19.22 -1.54
CA ARG A 48 0.33 19.73 -0.18
C ARG A 48 0.99 18.69 0.73
N VAL A 49 0.76 17.40 0.46
CA VAL A 49 1.40 16.30 1.17
C VAL A 49 2.76 15.99 0.54
N SER A 50 2.80 15.69 -0.76
CA SER A 50 4.03 15.21 -1.39
C SER A 50 5.14 16.28 -1.48
N LYS A 51 4.79 17.56 -1.56
CA LYS A 51 5.73 18.69 -1.55
C LYS A 51 5.89 19.32 -0.17
N HIS A 52 5.47 18.64 0.90
CA HIS A 52 5.60 19.17 2.25
C HIS A 52 7.09 19.32 2.62
N PRO A 53 7.51 20.40 3.32
CA PRO A 53 8.92 20.63 3.69
C PRO A 53 9.60 19.46 4.37
N LEU A 54 8.86 18.70 5.21
CA LEU A 54 9.35 17.46 5.83
C LEU A 54 10.00 16.52 4.81
N PHE A 55 9.35 16.25 3.67
CA PHE A 55 9.86 15.30 2.68
C PHE A 55 10.97 15.92 1.81
N LEU A 56 10.86 17.22 1.50
CA LEU A 56 11.91 17.94 0.77
C LEU A 56 13.22 18.01 1.58
N ASP A 57 13.11 18.26 2.88
CA ASP A 57 14.25 18.31 3.79
C ASP A 57 14.83 16.92 4.05
N MET A 58 13.96 15.89 4.10
CA MET A 58 14.37 14.49 4.17
C MET A 58 15.19 14.08 2.94
N ALA A 59 14.71 14.40 1.73
CA ALA A 59 15.37 14.08 0.46
C ALA A 59 16.69 14.84 0.25
N SER A 60 16.74 16.11 0.67
CA SER A 60 17.96 16.92 0.57
C SER A 60 19.00 16.66 1.68
N GLY A 61 18.64 15.85 2.69
CA GLY A 61 19.49 15.58 3.86
C GLY A 61 19.65 16.79 4.80
N SER A 62 18.79 17.81 4.68
CA SER A 62 18.78 18.99 5.55
C SER A 62 17.98 18.77 6.84
N LEU A 63 17.11 17.77 6.87
CA LEU A 63 16.27 17.45 8.02
C LEU A 63 17.13 17.05 9.22
N SER A 64 16.83 17.57 10.41
CA SER A 64 17.56 17.18 11.62
C SER A 64 17.38 15.68 11.89
N LEU A 65 18.43 15.03 12.38
CA LEU A 65 18.40 13.61 12.71
C LEU A 65 17.27 13.27 13.70
N GLU A 66 17.01 14.15 14.66
CA GLU A 66 15.90 13.99 15.60
C GLU A 66 14.55 13.99 14.89
N CYS A 67 14.31 14.94 13.98
CA CYS A 67 13.08 15.02 13.22
C CYS A 67 12.92 13.82 12.28
N PHE A 68 13.99 13.40 11.62
CA PHE A 68 14.01 12.22 10.76
C PHE A 68 13.61 10.96 11.54
N ARG A 69 14.26 10.72 12.70
CA ARG A 69 13.93 9.58 13.58
C ARG A 69 12.50 9.64 14.09
N SER A 70 12.02 10.84 14.44
CA SER A 70 10.62 11.04 14.83
C SER A 70 9.65 10.70 13.70
N ALA A 71 9.94 11.13 12.48
CA ALA A 71 9.12 10.79 11.31
C ALA A 71 9.07 9.28 11.07
N LEU A 72 10.22 8.61 11.02
CA LEU A 72 10.28 7.15 10.85
C LEU A 72 9.50 6.39 11.93
N LEU A 73 9.71 6.78 13.19
CA LEU A 73 9.08 6.12 14.32
C LEU A 73 7.55 6.27 14.27
N ASN A 74 7.05 7.46 13.96
CA ASN A 74 5.62 7.75 14.00
C ASN A 74 4.86 7.35 12.72
N PHE A 75 5.51 7.21 11.58
CA PHE A 75 4.91 6.64 10.36
C PHE A 75 4.85 5.12 10.39
N TYR A 76 5.66 4.45 11.22
CA TYR A 76 5.73 2.99 11.27
C TYR A 76 4.37 2.27 11.36
N PRO A 77 3.40 2.70 12.20
CA PRO A 77 2.11 2.02 12.27
C PRO A 77 1.31 2.06 10.96
N LEU A 78 1.45 3.12 10.16
CA LEU A 78 0.80 3.20 8.85
C LEU A 78 1.34 2.11 7.91
N VAL A 79 2.67 1.97 7.87
CA VAL A 79 3.34 0.97 7.03
C VAL A 79 3.02 -0.46 7.52
N ALA A 80 3.12 -0.69 8.82
CA ALA A 80 2.87 -2.01 9.41
C ALA A 80 1.42 -2.48 9.23
N HIS A 81 0.45 -1.57 9.27
CA HIS A 81 -0.97 -1.91 9.10
C HIS A 81 -1.46 -1.86 7.65
N PHE A 82 -0.65 -1.39 6.69
CA PHE A 82 -1.06 -1.27 5.30
C PHE A 82 -1.63 -2.57 4.70
N PRO A 83 -1.01 -3.75 4.89
CA PRO A 83 -1.60 -5.03 4.46
C PRO A 83 -2.95 -5.34 5.12
N SER A 84 -3.16 -4.90 6.36
CA SER A 84 -4.41 -5.11 7.09
C SER A 84 -5.55 -4.27 6.52
N TYR A 85 -5.27 -3.03 6.11
CA TYR A 85 -6.24 -2.18 5.42
C TYR A 85 -6.67 -2.82 4.10
N MET A 86 -5.71 -3.30 3.31
CA MET A 86 -5.98 -4.02 2.06
C MET A 86 -6.79 -5.31 2.29
N ALA A 87 -6.51 -6.05 3.36
CA ALA A 87 -7.29 -7.23 3.72
C ALA A 87 -8.75 -6.89 4.08
N GLY A 88 -8.98 -5.76 4.77
CA GLY A 88 -10.33 -5.23 5.02
C GLY A 88 -11.08 -4.91 3.72
N THR A 89 -10.40 -4.31 2.75
CA THR A 89 -10.94 -4.07 1.41
C THR A 89 -11.23 -5.37 0.66
N LEU A 90 -10.30 -6.34 0.72
CA LEU A 90 -10.43 -7.64 0.07
C LEU A 90 -11.67 -8.41 0.54
N ALA A 91 -12.01 -8.30 1.82
CA ALA A 91 -13.21 -8.91 2.38
C ALA A 91 -14.52 -8.38 1.74
N LYS A 92 -14.49 -7.18 1.14
CA LYS A 92 -15.64 -6.56 0.45
C LYS A 92 -15.73 -6.93 -1.04
N ALA A 93 -14.66 -7.45 -1.63
CA ALA A 93 -14.58 -7.79 -3.05
C ALA A 93 -15.25 -9.15 -3.34
N THR A 94 -16.57 -9.21 -3.17
CA THR A 94 -17.39 -10.45 -3.30
C THR A 94 -18.56 -10.31 -4.29
N ALA A 95 -18.92 -9.09 -4.69
CA ALA A 95 -20.00 -8.83 -5.65
C ALA A 95 -19.53 -9.03 -7.11
N PHE A 96 -19.22 -10.27 -7.49
CA PHE A 96 -18.61 -10.62 -8.79
C PHE A 96 -19.43 -10.25 -10.04
N SER A 97 -20.70 -9.89 -9.88
CA SER A 97 -21.53 -9.37 -10.98
C SER A 97 -21.21 -7.92 -11.36
N LEU A 98 -20.51 -7.17 -10.50
CA LEU A 98 -20.11 -5.80 -10.76
C LEU A 98 -18.76 -5.76 -11.48
N SER A 99 -18.66 -4.86 -12.47
CA SER A 99 -17.42 -4.62 -13.22
C SER A 99 -16.28 -4.24 -12.28
N GLY A 100 -15.08 -4.79 -12.52
CA GLY A 100 -13.86 -4.46 -11.78
C GLY A 100 -13.70 -5.16 -10.43
N VAL A 101 -14.71 -5.88 -9.93
CA VAL A 101 -14.61 -6.55 -8.61
C VAL A 101 -13.63 -7.72 -8.62
N THR A 102 -13.67 -8.55 -9.65
CA THR A 102 -12.74 -9.68 -9.80
C THR A 102 -11.31 -9.18 -9.94
N GLU A 103 -11.09 -8.18 -10.80
CA GLU A 103 -9.79 -7.55 -11.02
C GLU A 103 -9.25 -6.91 -9.74
N THR A 104 -10.10 -6.21 -8.99
CA THR A 104 -9.73 -5.60 -7.70
C THR A 104 -9.34 -6.69 -6.69
N ARG A 105 -10.10 -7.78 -6.63
CA ARG A 105 -9.82 -8.90 -5.72
C ARG A 105 -8.46 -9.54 -6.02
N ASP A 106 -8.20 -9.86 -7.28
CA ASP A 106 -6.95 -10.50 -7.70
C ASP A 106 -5.76 -9.57 -7.47
N TRP A 107 -5.92 -8.28 -7.78
CA TRP A 107 -4.91 -7.26 -7.49
C TRP A 107 -4.60 -7.16 -5.99
N LEU A 108 -5.61 -7.11 -5.11
CA LEU A 108 -5.41 -7.05 -3.66
C LEU A 108 -4.67 -8.27 -3.13
N ILE A 109 -5.03 -9.48 -3.57
CA ILE A 109 -4.36 -10.72 -3.13
C ILE A 109 -2.88 -10.69 -3.50
N GLN A 110 -2.54 -10.26 -4.71
CA GLN A 110 -1.16 -10.16 -5.16
C GLN A 110 -0.40 -9.08 -4.39
N ASN A 111 -0.97 -7.89 -4.22
CA ASN A 111 -0.27 -6.77 -3.61
C ASN A 111 -0.12 -6.90 -2.10
N ILE A 112 -1.07 -7.52 -1.38
CA ILE A 112 -0.89 -7.86 0.04
C ILE A 112 0.40 -8.69 0.26
N LYS A 113 0.73 -9.58 -0.68
CA LYS A 113 1.96 -10.37 -0.61
C LYS A 113 3.22 -9.51 -0.86
N VAL A 114 3.13 -8.48 -1.69
CA VAL A 114 4.23 -7.53 -1.94
C VAL A 114 4.51 -6.71 -0.67
N GLU A 115 3.46 -6.22 -0.01
CA GLU A 115 3.57 -5.38 1.19
C GLU A 115 4.26 -6.06 2.37
N GLU A 116 4.28 -7.41 2.44
CA GLU A 116 5.03 -8.15 3.46
C GLU A 116 6.52 -7.76 3.48
N ARG A 117 7.10 -7.45 2.31
CA ARG A 117 8.51 -7.04 2.21
C ARG A 117 8.74 -5.60 2.62
N HIS A 118 7.76 -4.72 2.41
CA HIS A 118 7.88 -3.30 2.73
C HIS A 118 8.09 -3.07 4.23
N LEU A 119 7.48 -3.90 5.08
CA LEU A 119 7.67 -3.83 6.52
C LEU A 119 9.13 -4.06 6.92
N THR A 120 9.77 -5.08 6.36
CA THR A 120 11.18 -5.39 6.62
C THR A 120 12.08 -4.26 6.13
N TRP A 121 11.87 -3.76 4.92
CA TRP A 121 12.66 -2.64 4.38
C TRP A 121 12.53 -1.38 5.22
N TYR A 122 11.34 -1.12 5.77
CA TYR A 122 11.13 0.02 6.65
C TYR A 122 11.89 -0.15 7.98
N GLN A 123 11.91 -1.36 8.56
CA GLN A 123 12.68 -1.64 9.77
C GLN A 123 14.18 -1.48 9.52
N ASP A 124 14.69 -1.93 8.38
CA ASP A 124 16.10 -1.75 8.00
C ASP A 124 16.44 -0.27 7.83
N TRP A 125 15.56 0.49 7.16
CA TRP A 125 15.71 1.95 7.01
C TRP A 125 15.78 2.64 8.37
N ALA A 126 14.83 2.35 9.25
CA ALA A 126 14.80 2.88 10.61
C ALA A 126 16.02 2.48 11.45
N GLY A 127 16.50 1.24 11.29
CA GLY A 127 17.72 0.74 11.90
C GLY A 127 18.96 1.54 11.49
N GLY A 128 19.04 1.95 10.23
CA GLY A 128 20.11 2.83 9.72
C GLY A 128 20.20 4.18 10.44
N PHE A 129 19.10 4.65 11.03
CA PHE A 129 19.04 5.87 11.85
C PHE A 129 18.97 5.59 13.36
N GLY A 130 19.29 4.36 13.78
CA GLY A 130 19.39 3.97 15.19
C GLY A 130 18.05 3.77 15.90
N LEU A 131 16.97 3.48 15.18
CA LEU A 131 15.71 3.03 15.77
C LEU A 131 15.70 1.50 15.86
N THR A 132 15.33 0.95 17.00
CA THR A 132 15.21 -0.50 17.16
C THR A 132 13.82 -0.98 16.77
N VAL A 133 13.71 -2.26 16.40
CA VAL A 133 12.41 -2.90 16.15
C VAL A 133 11.49 -2.81 17.37
N ASP A 134 12.04 -2.89 18.58
CA ASP A 134 11.26 -2.70 19.81
C ASP A 134 10.67 -1.29 19.94
N MET A 135 11.43 -0.25 19.56
CA MET A 135 10.89 1.12 19.54
C MET A 135 9.75 1.24 18.53
N LEU A 136 9.91 0.66 17.34
CA LEU A 136 8.90 0.68 16.28
C LEU A 136 7.62 -0.06 16.71
N ASN A 137 7.75 -1.26 17.26
CA ASN A 137 6.60 -2.08 17.69
C ASN A 137 5.82 -1.49 18.87
N ASN A 138 6.45 -0.62 19.66
CA ASN A 138 5.84 -0.01 20.85
C ASN A 138 5.51 1.48 20.68
N VAL A 139 5.73 2.06 19.50
CA VAL A 139 5.42 3.47 19.25
C VAL A 139 3.93 3.73 19.45
N ARG A 140 3.63 4.88 20.07
CA ARG A 140 2.28 5.44 20.15
C ARG A 140 2.31 6.82 19.50
N PRO A 141 1.94 6.94 18.21
CA PRO A 141 2.02 8.22 17.55
C PRO A 141 1.11 9.26 18.20
N PRO A 142 1.47 10.56 18.17
CA PRO A 142 0.57 11.63 18.54
C PRO A 142 -0.75 11.53 17.76
N ALA A 143 -1.85 12.06 18.33
CA ALA A 143 -3.17 11.96 17.71
C ALA A 143 -3.21 12.43 16.25
N ALA A 144 -2.50 13.51 15.92
CA ALA A 144 -2.39 14.01 14.54
C ALA A 144 -1.75 13.00 13.58
N MET A 145 -0.69 12.30 14.02
CA MET A 145 -0.03 11.26 13.23
C MET A 145 -0.85 9.97 13.17
N ASN A 146 -1.60 9.65 14.23
CA ASN A 146 -2.41 8.43 14.26
C ASN A 146 -3.79 8.58 13.58
N ALA A 147 -4.21 9.80 13.28
CA ALA A 147 -5.50 10.07 12.64
C ALA A 147 -5.66 9.33 11.32
N VAL A 148 -4.59 9.22 10.51
CA VAL A 148 -4.61 8.47 9.25
C VAL A 148 -4.91 6.99 9.46
N ASN A 149 -4.33 6.36 10.49
CA ASN A 149 -4.58 4.95 10.80
C ASN A 149 -6.04 4.72 11.19
N HIS A 150 -6.59 5.62 12.02
CA HIS A 150 -8.00 5.54 12.40
C HIS A 150 -8.94 5.74 11.21
N PHE A 151 -8.65 6.73 10.36
CA PHE A 151 -9.42 6.97 9.14
C PHE A 151 -9.39 5.76 8.20
N LEU A 152 -8.19 5.21 7.94
CA LEU A 152 -8.04 4.04 7.09
C LEU A 152 -8.73 2.82 7.68
N TRP A 153 -8.66 2.60 8.99
CA TRP A 153 -9.42 1.52 9.62
C TRP A 153 -10.93 1.71 9.44
N ASP A 154 -11.44 2.92 9.67
CA ASP A 154 -12.88 3.21 9.57
C ASP A 154 -13.41 3.06 8.14
N VAL A 155 -12.75 3.64 7.14
CA VAL A 155 -13.19 3.54 5.74
C VAL A 155 -13.09 2.10 5.23
N ASN A 156 -12.03 1.37 5.58
CA ASN A 156 -11.89 -0.03 5.21
C ASN A 156 -12.83 -0.95 5.99
N TYR A 157 -13.42 -0.51 7.10
CA TYR A 157 -14.46 -1.25 7.81
C TYR A 157 -15.88 -0.92 7.31
N ARG A 158 -16.19 0.38 7.14
CA ARG A 158 -17.55 0.88 6.93
C ARG A 158 -17.86 1.34 5.50
N GLY A 159 -16.85 1.78 4.75
CA GLY A 159 -17.00 2.31 3.40
C GLY A 159 -17.28 1.22 2.36
N SER A 160 -17.62 1.64 1.15
CA SER A 160 -17.72 0.78 -0.03
C SER A 160 -16.36 0.26 -0.50
N LEU A 161 -16.35 -0.73 -1.40
CA LEU A 161 -15.12 -1.22 -2.03
C LEU A 161 -14.35 -0.09 -2.73
N ALA A 162 -15.06 0.77 -3.48
CA ALA A 162 -14.45 1.88 -4.21
C ALA A 162 -13.85 2.93 -3.26
N GLU A 163 -14.55 3.31 -2.20
CA GLU A 163 -14.03 4.26 -1.20
C GLU A 163 -12.80 3.69 -0.47
N SER A 164 -12.81 2.40 -0.18
CA SER A 164 -11.70 1.70 0.50
C SER A 164 -10.43 1.68 -0.35
N ILE A 165 -10.56 1.34 -1.64
CA ILE A 165 -9.46 1.39 -2.61
C ILE A 165 -8.99 2.82 -2.83
N ALA A 166 -9.91 3.78 -2.98
CA ALA A 166 -9.56 5.17 -3.21
C ALA A 166 -8.81 5.80 -2.02
N ALA A 167 -9.25 5.53 -0.79
CA ALA A 167 -8.63 6.07 0.40
C ALA A 167 -7.28 5.41 0.72
N THR A 168 -7.17 4.10 0.53
CA THR A 168 -5.99 3.33 0.92
C THR A 168 -4.97 3.30 -0.20
N ASN A 169 -5.29 2.60 -1.29
CA ASN A 169 -4.32 2.29 -2.33
C ASN A 169 -4.08 3.49 -3.24
N LEU A 170 -5.15 4.19 -3.65
CA LEU A 170 -4.96 5.35 -4.51
C LEU A 170 -4.31 6.52 -3.75
N ALA A 171 -4.95 7.02 -2.68
CA ALA A 171 -4.51 8.26 -2.05
C ALA A 171 -3.16 8.13 -1.33
N ILE A 172 -2.92 7.04 -0.60
CA ILE A 172 -1.65 6.86 0.14
C ILE A 172 -0.51 6.55 -0.82
N GLU A 173 -0.68 5.57 -1.73
CA GLU A 173 0.42 5.18 -2.61
C GLU A 173 0.73 6.27 -3.64
N TRP A 174 -0.26 7.05 -4.11
CA TRP A 174 0.00 8.15 -5.03
C TRP A 174 0.83 9.28 -4.39
N ALA A 175 0.51 9.65 -3.15
CA ALA A 175 1.32 10.62 -2.42
C ALA A 175 2.70 10.04 -2.08
N THR A 176 2.76 8.77 -1.70
CA THR A 176 3.99 8.07 -1.30
C THR A 176 4.96 7.91 -2.45
N GLY A 177 4.49 7.49 -3.61
CA GLY A 177 5.31 7.37 -4.82
C GLY A 177 5.92 8.70 -5.25
N ASP A 178 5.28 9.84 -4.96
CA ASP A 178 5.87 11.15 -5.26
C ASP A 178 6.98 11.55 -4.28
N TRP A 179 6.75 11.40 -2.96
CA TRP A 179 7.69 11.92 -1.97
C TRP A 179 8.90 11.00 -1.75
N SER A 180 8.82 9.73 -2.18
CA SER A 180 9.90 8.75 -2.03
C SER A 180 10.93 8.76 -3.18
N ILE A 181 10.76 9.61 -4.20
CA ILE A 181 11.67 9.76 -5.35
C ILE A 181 12.66 10.89 -5.08
#